data_AF-A0A2K2TYC7-F1
#
_entry.id   AF-A0A2K2TYC7-F1
#
_cell.length_a   1.000
_cell.length_b   1.000
_cell.length_c   1.000
_cell.angle_alpha   90.00
_cell.angle_beta   90.00
_cell.angle_gamma   90.00
#
_symmetry.space_group_name_H-M   'P 1'
#
loop_
_entity.id
_entity.type
_entity.pdbx_description
1 polymer ?
#
loop_
_entity_poly.entity_id
_entity_poly.type
_entity_poly.pdbx_seq_one_letter_code
_entity_poly.pdbx_strand_id
1 'polypeptide(L)' 'MKIKCVVCGREDFDKDTIGLNKKLLSKNITEFYCLDCLASYLDCTVEDLQDKIEEFKEEGCILFR' A
#
# COMPACT_ATOMS: atom_id res chain seq x y z
N MET A 1 8.35 14.22 2.70
CA MET A 1 8.52 13.13 3.69
C MET A 1 9.08 11.95 2.91
N LYS A 2 10.28 11.46 3.25
CA LYS A 2 10.83 10.28 2.56
C LYS A 2 10.24 9.03 3.24
N ILE A 3 9.39 8.31 2.53
CA ILE A 3 8.82 7.05 2.99
C ILE A 3 9.71 5.94 2.45
N LYS A 4 10.10 5.01 3.32
CA LYS A 4 10.91 3.85 2.94
C LYS A 4 10.24 2.57 3.39
N CYS A 5 10.40 1.51 2.61
CA CYS A 5 9.93 0.20 3.00
C CYS A 5 10.71 -0.29 4.21
N VAL A 6 10.02 -0.73 5.26
CA VAL A 6 10.67 -1.24 6.48
C VAL A 6 11.39 -2.57 6.27
N VAL A 7 11.07 -3.29 5.18
CA VAL A 7 11.65 -4.59 4.85
C VAL A 7 12.84 -4.45 3.90
N CYS A 8 12.63 -3.84 2.73
CA CYS A 8 13.65 -3.80 1.67
C CYS A 8 14.34 -2.44 1.50
N GLY A 9 13.89 -1.41 2.23
CA GLY A 9 14.46 -0.07 2.15
C GLY A 9 14.11 0.72 0.88
N ARG A 10 13.29 0.18 -0.05
CA ARG A 10 12.81 0.90 -1.24
C ARG A 10 12.18 2.23 -0.84
N GLU A 11 12.48 3.31 -1.56
CA GLU A 11 11.94 4.66 -1.29
C GLU A 11 10.94 5.15 -2.35
N ASP A 12 10.84 4.46 -3.49
CA ASP A 12 9.84 4.72 -4.53
C ASP A 12 8.47 4.20 -4.09
N PHE A 13 7.67 5.11 -3.55
CA PHE A 13 6.27 4.90 -3.21
C PHE A 13 5.40 5.84 -4.03
N ASP A 14 4.48 5.27 -4.79
CA ASP A 14 3.36 6.02 -5.34
C ASP A 14 2.29 6.26 -4.26
N LYS A 15 1.36 7.15 -4.56
CA LYS A 15 0.28 7.54 -3.65
C LYS A 15 -0.63 6.36 -3.31
N ASP A 16 -0.87 5.46 -4.26
CA ASP A 16 -1.76 4.31 -4.07
C ASP A 16 -1.10 3.30 -3.14
N THR A 17 0.19 3.02 -3.27
CA THR A 17 0.92 2.15 -2.33
C THR A 17 0.84 2.71 -0.90
N ILE A 18 1.00 4.03 -0.72
CA ILE A 18 0.86 4.67 0.60
C ILE A 18 -0.58 4.57 1.12
N GLY A 19 -1.56 4.81 0.25
CA GLY A 19 -2.99 4.70 0.56
C GLY A 19 -3.38 3.28 0.97
N LEU A 20 -2.86 2.29 0.26
CA LEU A 20 -3.10 0.87 0.50
C LEU A 20 -2.53 0.41 1.84
N ASN A 21 -1.30 0.79 2.15
CA ASN A 21 -0.71 0.54 3.47
C ASN A 21 -1.60 1.11 4.59
N LYS A 22 -2.08 2.36 4.44
CA LYS A 22 -2.98 2.99 5.43
C LYS A 22 -4.36 2.34 5.51
N LYS A 23 -4.88 1.84 4.38
CA LYS A 23 -6.21 1.24 4.27
C LYS A 23 -6.22 -0.18 4.84
N LEU A 24 -5.21 -0.99 4.55
CA LEU A 24 -5.13 -2.40 4.95
C LEU A 24 -4.54 -2.61 6.34
N LEU A 25 -3.54 -1.81 6.75
CA LEU A 25 -2.86 -1.99 8.03
C LEU A 25 -3.46 -1.09 9.12
N SER A 26 -3.42 0.22 8.94
CA SER A 26 -4.05 1.21 9.83
C SER A 26 -3.88 2.63 9.29
N LYS A 27 -4.84 3.53 9.56
CA LYS A 27 -4.74 4.94 9.15
C LYS A 27 -3.54 5.68 9.78
N ASN A 28 -3.03 5.20 10.90
CA ASN A 28 -1.96 5.83 11.70
C ASN A 28 -0.63 5.06 11.65
N ILE A 29 -0.38 4.23 10.64
CA ILE A 29 0.90 3.53 10.50
C ILE A 29 2.09 4.49 10.40
N THR A 30 3.18 4.12 11.04
CA THR A 30 4.50 4.76 10.91
C THR A 30 5.45 3.95 10.02
N GLU A 31 5.10 2.69 9.75
CA GLU A 31 5.87 1.72 8.99
C GLU A 31 5.15 1.43 7.67
N PHE A 32 5.86 1.54 6.56
CA PHE A 32 5.32 1.33 5.22
C PHE A 32 6.01 0.15 4.54
N TYR A 33 5.28 -0.55 3.69
CA TYR A 33 5.75 -1.66 2.88
C TYR A 33 5.59 -1.28 1.40
N CYS A 34 6.62 -1.49 0.58
CA CYS A 34 6.41 -1.45 -0.86
C CYS A 34 5.47 -2.59 -1.27
N LEU A 35 4.86 -2.49 -2.44
CA LEU A 35 3.84 -3.43 -2.89
C LEU A 35 4.30 -4.90 -2.82
N ASP A 36 5.53 -5.21 -3.25
CA ASP A 36 6.13 -6.56 -3.17
C ASP A 36 6.21 -7.10 -1.72
N CYS A 37 6.73 -6.27 -0.80
CA CYS A 37 6.89 -6.66 0.60
C CYS A 37 5.55 -6.71 1.32
N LEU A 38 4.59 -5.86 0.94
CA LEU A 38 3.24 -5.89 1.47
C LEU A 38 2.51 -7.17 1.05
N ALA A 39 2.67 -7.58 -0.21
CA ALA A 39 2.11 -8.82 -0.73
C ALA A 39 2.68 -10.03 0.03
N SER A 40 3.99 -10.04 0.24
CA SER A 40 4.66 -11.07 1.05
C SER A 40 4.20 -11.07 2.51
N TYR A 41 3.94 -9.89 3.10
CA TYR A 41 3.47 -9.75 4.48
C TYR A 41 2.01 -10.21 4.66
N LEU A 42 1.16 -9.99 3.66
CA LEU A 42 -0.25 -10.37 3.66
C LEU A 42 -0.51 -11.77 3.08
N ASP A 43 0.55 -12.48 2.66
CA ASP A 43 0.49 -13.79 1.99
C ASP A 43 -0.42 -13.75 0.74
N CYS A 44 -0.29 -12.70 -0.06
CA CYS A 44 -1.01 -12.51 -1.32
C CYS A 44 -0.06 -12.15 -2.46
N THR A 45 -0.60 -11.97 -3.67
CA THR A 45 0.19 -11.50 -4.82
C THR A 45 0.17 -9.97 -4.92
N VAL A 46 1.10 -9.42 -5.71
CA VAL A 46 1.09 -7.99 -6.04
C VAL A 46 -0.16 -7.63 -6.87
N GLU A 47 -0.62 -8.55 -7.71
CA GLU A 47 -1.84 -8.38 -8.52
C GLU A 47 -3.08 -8.24 -7.63
N ASP A 48 -3.23 -9.07 -6.60
CA ASP A 48 -4.34 -8.97 -5.63
C ASP A 48 -4.39 -7.58 -4.96
N LEU A 49 -3.23 -7.00 -4.67
CA LEU A 49 -3.13 -5.66 -4.10
C LEU A 49 -3.52 -4.56 -5.09
N GLN A 50 -3.18 -4.74 -6.37
CA GLN A 50 -3.57 -3.82 -7.44
C GLN A 50 -5.07 -3.86 -7.68
N ASP A 51 -5.66 -5.04 -7.73
CA ASP A 51 -7.11 -5.22 -7.85
C ASP A 51 -7.85 -4.55 -6.67
N LYS A 52 -7.32 -4.69 -5.45
CA LYS A 52 -7.83 -3.98 -4.26
C LYS A 52 -7.76 -2.46 -4.39
N ILE A 53 -6.67 -1.92 -4.95
CA ILE A 53 -6.54 -0.48 -5.19
C ILE A 53 -7.66 0.00 -6.12
N GLU A 54 -7.87 -0.69 -7.24
CA GLU A 54 -8.89 -0.32 -8.21
C GLU A 54 -10.31 -0.47 -7.62
N GLU A 55 -10.59 -1.54 -6.87
CA GLU A 55 -11.84 -1.70 -6.12
C GLU A 55 -12.10 -0.49 -5.20
N PHE A 56 -11.09 -0.04 -4.44
CA PHE A 56 -11.24 1.14 -3.57
C PHE A 56 -11.43 2.45 -4.35
N LYS A 57 -10.86 2.58 -5.55
CA LYS A 57 -11.08 3.74 -6.42
C LYS A 57 -12.53 3.77 -6.92
N GLU A 58 -13.05 2.63 -7.36
CA GLU A 58 -14.44 2.49 -7.82
C GLU A 58 -15.45 2.74 -6.69
N GLU A 59 -15.15 2.31 -5.46
CA GLU A 59 -15.94 2.64 -4.27
C GLU A 59 -15.85 4.13 -3.86
N GLY A 60 -15.02 4.92 -4.55
CA GLY A 60 -14.87 6.36 -4.30
C GLY A 60 -14.05 6.67 -3.05
N CYS A 61 -13.17 5.76 -2.62
CA CYS A 61 -12.36 5.93 -1.42
C CYS A 61 -11.42 7.15 -1.56
N ILE A 62 -11.56 8.12 -0.65
CA ILE A 62 -10.80 9.38 -0.68
C ILE A 62 -9.27 9.21 -0.58
N LEU A 63 -8.80 8.03 -0.14
CA LEU A 63 -7.37 7.74 -0.06
C LEU A 63 -6.74 7.50 -1.45
N PHE A 64 -7.54 7.11 -2.44
CA PHE A 64 -7.12 6.72 -3.78
C PHE A 64 -7.66 7.65 -4.89
N ARG A 65 -8.14 8.84 -4.52
CA ARG A 65 -8.55 9.90 -5.46
C ARG A 65 -7.38 10.69 -6.01
#